data_AF-A0A015IRF7-F1
#
_entry.id   AF-A0A015IRF7-F1
#
_cell.length_a   1.000
_cell.length_b   1.000
_cell.length_c   1.000
_cell.angle_alpha   90.00
_cell.angle_beta   90.00
_cell.angle_gamma   90.00
#
_symmetry.space_group_name_H-M   'P 1'
#
loop_
_entity.id
_entity.type
_entity.pdbx_description
1 polymer ?
#
loop_
_entity_poly.entity_id
_entity_poly.type
_entity_poly.pdbx_seq_one_letter_code
_entity_poly.pdbx_strand_id
1 'polypeptide(L)'
;MAVMDYASKGNLRGNLIEIIKNNWNRKLYMLYEIISGLNKIHEQKLIHCDFHDGNILNHNNKDNDKIYISDLGLCRPVKSFLKKYDIYGVIPFMAPEILRGKSYTPASDIYSFSMIMWEFTSGVPPFNNKAHDIHLSISICKGERPEIIEILHDVM
;
A
#
# COMPACT_ATOMS: atom_id res chain seq x y z
N MET A 1 1.33 -19.09 18.50
CA MET A 1 1.62 -19.56 17.12
C MET A 1 0.31 -19.52 16.35
N ALA A 2 0.27 -18.77 15.24
CA ALA A 2 -0.88 -18.78 14.33
C ALA A 2 -0.53 -19.61 13.10
N VAL A 3 -1.48 -20.42 12.61
CA VAL A 3 -1.36 -21.15 11.35
C VAL A 3 -2.20 -20.41 10.31
N MET A 4 -1.59 -20.06 9.17
CA MET A 4 -2.20 -19.24 8.11
C MET A 4 -1.96 -19.88 6.75
N ASP A 5 -2.80 -19.53 5.77
CA ASP A 5 -2.64 -19.97 4.39
C ASP A 5 -1.32 -19.47 3.80
N TYR A 6 -0.69 -20.31 2.97
CA TYR A 6 0.57 -19.97 2.31
C TYR A 6 0.34 -19.15 1.03
N ALA A 7 0.92 -17.95 0.95
CA ALA A 7 0.90 -17.11 -0.24
C ALA A 7 2.03 -17.53 -1.21
N SER A 8 1.69 -18.35 -2.22
CA SER A 8 2.67 -19.01 -3.09
C SER A 8 3.50 -18.08 -3.97
N LYS A 9 3.05 -16.83 -4.20
CA LYS A 9 3.81 -15.82 -4.93
C LYS A 9 4.50 -14.81 -4.00
N GLY A 10 4.30 -14.84 -2.68
CA GLY A 10 4.85 -13.81 -1.80
C GLY A 10 4.05 -12.51 -1.87
N ASN A 11 4.70 -11.34 -1.77
CA ASN A 11 4.03 -10.03 -1.71
C ASN A 11 4.23 -9.16 -2.96
N LEU A 12 3.45 -8.09 -3.08
CA LEU A 12 3.47 -7.17 -4.21
C LEU A 12 4.86 -6.54 -4.40
N ARG A 13 5.54 -6.16 -3.32
CA ARG A 13 6.92 -5.64 -3.36
C ARG A 13 7.88 -6.57 -4.09
N GLY A 14 7.87 -7.86 -3.75
CA GLY A 14 8.71 -8.88 -4.37
C GLY A 14 8.32 -9.24 -5.80
N ASN A 15 7.10 -8.91 -6.23
CA ASN A 15 6.55 -9.26 -7.54
C ASN A 15 6.30 -8.06 -8.46
N LEU A 16 6.74 -6.85 -8.09
CA LEU A 16 6.40 -5.63 -8.81
C LEU A 16 6.75 -5.73 -10.32
N ILE A 17 7.91 -6.31 -10.66
CA ILE A 17 8.35 -6.55 -12.05
C ILE A 17 7.34 -7.39 -12.84
N GLU A 18 6.84 -8.48 -12.26
CA GLU A 18 5.86 -9.35 -12.92
C GLU A 18 4.50 -8.68 -13.02
N ILE A 19 4.12 -7.88 -12.03
CA ILE A 19 2.87 -7.10 -12.03
C ILE A 19 2.89 -6.03 -13.13
N ILE A 20 4.03 -5.39 -13.39
CA ILE A 20 4.15 -4.36 -14.43
C ILE A 20 3.96 -4.96 -15.83
N LYS A 21 4.43 -6.19 -16.05
CA LYS A 21 4.28 -6.92 -17.32
C LYS A 21 2.82 -7.29 -17.62
N ASN A 22 1.94 -7.29 -16.61
CA ASN A 22 0.53 -7.55 -16.82
C ASN A 22 -0.14 -6.44 -17.64
N ASN A 23 -1.14 -6.81 -18.43
CA ASN A 23 -2.00 -5.83 -19.10
C ASN A 23 -2.83 -5.01 -18.08
N TRP A 24 -3.36 -3.88 -18.53
CA TRP A 24 -4.12 -2.96 -17.68
C TRP A 24 -5.39 -3.59 -17.08
N ASN A 25 -6.08 -4.48 -17.81
CA ASN A 25 -7.25 -5.17 -17.26
C ASN A 25 -6.89 -5.99 -16.03
N ARG A 26 -5.75 -6.69 -16.07
CA ARG A 26 -5.26 -7.47 -14.93
C ARG A 26 -4.81 -6.57 -13.80
N LYS A 27 -4.06 -5.49 -14.08
CA LYS A 27 -3.66 -4.48 -13.08
C LYS A 27 -4.87 -3.88 -12.36
N LEU A 28 -5.89 -3.46 -13.11
CA LEU A 28 -7.12 -2.91 -12.56
C LEU A 28 -7.89 -3.92 -11.71
N TYR A 29 -7.97 -5.18 -12.16
CA TYR A 29 -8.56 -6.25 -11.36
C TYR A 29 -7.83 -6.43 -10.02
N MET A 30 -6.50 -6.44 -10.03
CA MET A 30 -5.71 -6.54 -8.80
C MET A 30 -5.95 -5.34 -7.87
N LEU A 31 -5.95 -4.11 -8.39
CA LEU A 31 -6.25 -2.91 -7.60
C LEU A 31 -7.67 -2.95 -7.01
N TYR A 32 -8.64 -3.46 -7.77
CA TYR A 32 -10.01 -3.67 -7.31
C TYR A 32 -10.08 -4.65 -6.14
N GLU A 33 -9.40 -5.80 -6.23
CA GLU A 33 -9.36 -6.77 -5.13
C GLU A 33 -8.69 -6.19 -3.86
N ILE A 34 -7.61 -5.42 -4.03
CA ILE A 34 -6.91 -4.75 -2.92
C ILE A 34 -7.85 -3.76 -2.21
N ILE A 35 -8.49 -2.85 -2.94
CA ILE A 35 -9.38 -1.85 -2.32
C ILE A 35 -10.66 -2.48 -1.75
N SER A 36 -11.16 -3.54 -2.36
CA SER A 36 -12.29 -4.33 -1.84
C SER A 36 -11.93 -4.99 -0.50
N GLY A 37 -10.73 -5.56 -0.39
CA GLY A 37 -10.21 -6.10 0.87
C GLY A 37 -10.08 -5.01 1.95
N LEU A 38 -9.53 -3.85 1.59
CA LEU A 38 -9.35 -2.74 2.52
C LEU A 38 -10.70 -2.19 3.00
N ASN A 39 -11.68 -2.08 2.09
CA ASN A 39 -13.05 -1.70 2.43
C ASN A 39 -13.67 -2.65 3.46
N LYS A 40 -13.46 -3.97 3.34
CA LYS A 40 -13.93 -4.94 4.35
C LYS A 40 -13.34 -4.68 5.73
N ILE A 41 -12.06 -4.29 5.81
CA ILE A 41 -11.42 -3.90 7.08
C ILE A 41 -12.10 -2.64 7.65
N HIS A 42 -12.31 -1.63 6.82
CA HIS A 42 -12.96 -0.37 7.22
C HIS A 42 -14.42 -0.56 7.65
N GLU A 43 -15.17 -1.46 7.01
CA GLU A 43 -16.54 -1.84 7.41
C GLU A 43 -16.60 -2.46 8.81
N GLN A 44 -15.54 -3.16 9.23
CA GLN A 44 -15.39 -3.65 10.61
C GLN A 44 -14.98 -2.54 11.59
N LYS A 45 -14.97 -1.27 11.17
CA LYS A 45 -14.54 -0.09 11.95
C LYS A 45 -13.08 -0.20 12.42
N LEU A 46 -12.25 -0.86 11.60
CA LEU A 46 -10.81 -0.98 11.80
C LEU A 46 -10.05 -0.14 10.76
N ILE A 47 -8.84 0.25 11.12
CA ILE A 47 -7.85 0.92 10.27
C ILE A 47 -6.62 0.02 10.23
N HIS A 48 -6.03 -0.20 9.05
CA HIS A 48 -4.85 -1.05 8.89
C HIS A 48 -3.60 -0.44 9.54
N CYS A 49 -3.40 0.86 9.38
CA CYS A 49 -2.30 1.66 9.92
C CYS A 49 -0.90 1.38 9.34
N ASP A 50 -0.69 0.22 8.72
CA ASP A 50 0.56 -0.14 8.01
C ASP A 50 0.28 -0.73 6.63
N PHE A 51 -0.55 -0.05 5.85
CA PHE A 51 -0.98 -0.55 4.55
C PHE A 51 0.07 -0.22 3.48
N HIS A 52 0.74 -1.22 2.92
CA HIS A 52 1.72 -1.02 1.86
C HIS A 52 1.92 -2.30 1.03
N ASP A 53 2.66 -2.18 -0.07
CA ASP A 53 3.00 -3.25 -1.02
C ASP A 53 3.50 -4.56 -0.38
N GLY A 54 4.31 -4.48 0.66
CA GLY A 54 4.85 -5.63 1.39
C GLY A 54 3.80 -6.43 2.16
N ASN A 55 2.67 -5.80 2.49
CA ASN A 55 1.55 -6.42 3.20
C ASN A 55 0.42 -6.89 2.26
N ILE A 56 0.59 -6.73 0.95
CA ILE A 56 -0.31 -7.29 -0.07
C ILE A 56 0.27 -8.60 -0.60
N LEU A 57 -0.33 -9.72 -0.21
CA LEU A 57 0.10 -11.05 -0.61
C LEU A 57 -0.61 -11.53 -1.88
N ASN A 58 0.15 -12.20 -2.74
CA ASN A 58 -0.34 -12.84 -3.95
C ASN A 58 -0.27 -14.37 -3.80
N HIS A 59 -1.34 -15.03 -4.20
CA HIS A 59 -1.40 -16.48 -4.27
C HIS A 59 -1.85 -16.91 -5.67
N ASN A 60 -1.07 -17.78 -6.31
CA ASN A 60 -1.47 -18.39 -7.57
C ASN A 60 -2.47 -19.52 -7.30
N ASN A 61 -3.72 -19.36 -7.70
CA ASN A 61 -4.64 -20.49 -7.84
C ASN A 61 -4.76 -20.85 -9.32
N LYS A 62 -4.93 -22.14 -9.63
CA LYS A 62 -4.89 -22.72 -10.99
C LYS A 62 -5.73 -21.96 -12.04
N ASP A 63 -6.75 -21.22 -11.58
CA ASP A 63 -7.66 -20.47 -12.45
C ASP A 63 -7.61 -18.94 -12.25
N ASN A 64 -7.00 -18.41 -11.19
CA ASN A 64 -6.95 -16.96 -10.88
C ASN A 64 -5.90 -16.62 -9.80
N ASP A 65 -5.10 -15.56 -9.97
CA ASP A 65 -4.35 -15.01 -8.82
C ASP A 65 -5.32 -14.42 -7.80
N LYS A 66 -5.16 -14.80 -6.53
CA LYS A 66 -5.85 -14.23 -5.38
C LYS A 66 -4.95 -13.23 -4.68
N ILE A 67 -5.57 -12.18 -4.15
CA ILE A 67 -4.90 -11.14 -3.37
C ILE A 67 -5.41 -11.18 -1.94
N TYR A 68 -4.48 -11.03 -0.99
CA TYR A 68 -4.78 -10.98 0.43
C TYR A 68 -4.09 -9.79 1.08
N ILE A 69 -4.80 -9.10 1.95
CA ILE A 69 -4.20 -8.12 2.87
C ILE A 69 -3.73 -8.89 4.10
N SER A 70 -2.49 -8.65 4.50
CA SER A 70 -1.83 -9.33 5.61
C SER A 70 -1.28 -8.33 6.63
N ASP A 71 -0.68 -8.85 7.70
CA ASP A 71 -0.14 -8.07 8.82
C ASP A 71 -1.14 -7.09 9.48
N LEU A 72 -2.15 -7.68 10.12
CA LEU A 72 -3.12 -6.95 10.92
C LEU A 72 -2.61 -6.63 12.33
N GLY A 73 -1.31 -6.80 12.61
CA GLY A 73 -0.72 -6.61 13.95
C GLY A 73 -0.81 -5.17 14.45
N LEU A 74 -0.88 -4.22 13.53
CA LEU A 74 -1.04 -2.79 13.80
C LEU A 74 -2.46 -2.28 13.58
N CYS A 75 -3.42 -3.16 13.26
CA CYS A 75 -4.81 -2.75 13.07
C CYS A 75 -5.41 -2.14 14.33
N ARG A 76 -6.17 -1.05 14.18
CA ARG A 76 -6.78 -0.33 15.32
C ARG A 76 -8.23 0.04 15.05
N PRO A 77 -9.09 0.06 16.09
CA PRO A 77 -10.43 0.64 15.97
C PRO A 77 -10.38 2.13 15.64
N VAL A 78 -11.30 2.60 14.80
CA VAL A 78 -11.40 4.02 14.38
C VAL A 78 -11.51 4.98 15.58
N LYS A 79 -12.09 4.54 16.71
CA LYS A 79 -12.28 5.35 17.92
C LYS A 79 -11.13 5.25 18.93
N SER A 80 -10.04 4.56 18.59
CA SER A 80 -8.91 4.45 19.50
C SER A 80 -8.19 5.80 19.60
N PHE A 81 -8.10 6.33 20.82
CA PHE A 81 -7.28 7.51 21.09
C PHE A 81 -5.82 7.09 21.02
N LEU A 82 -5.11 7.55 19.98
CA LEU A 82 -3.67 7.36 19.91
C LEU A 82 -3.01 8.17 21.02
N LYS A 83 -2.04 7.55 21.71
CA LYS A 83 -1.03 8.34 22.40
C LYS A 83 -0.32 9.14 21.32
N LYS A 84 -0.20 10.45 21.57
CA LYS A 84 0.57 11.35 20.71
C LYS A 84 1.96 10.71 20.48
N TYR A 85 2.42 10.66 19.23
CA TYR A 85 3.75 10.16 18.81
C TYR A 85 3.93 8.63 18.60
N ASP A 86 2.87 7.83 18.64
CA ASP A 86 2.91 6.41 18.20
C ASP A 86 2.78 6.30 16.67
N ILE A 87 3.85 6.69 15.95
CA ILE A 87 3.92 6.70 14.49
C ILE A 87 4.62 5.42 14.00
N TYR A 88 3.96 4.64 13.15
CA TYR A 88 4.49 3.39 12.59
C TYR A 88 4.24 3.28 11.08
N GLY A 89 4.98 2.41 10.41
CA GLY A 89 4.79 2.07 9.00
C GLY A 89 5.86 2.62 8.06
N VAL A 90 5.63 2.45 6.76
CA VAL A 90 6.63 2.67 5.70
C VAL A 90 6.46 4.06 5.09
N ILE A 91 7.44 4.96 5.31
CA ILE A 91 7.37 6.41 5.02
C ILE A 91 6.74 6.75 3.66
N PRO A 92 7.16 6.17 2.52
CA PRO A 92 6.54 6.44 1.22
C PRO A 92 5.02 6.25 1.16
N PHE A 93 4.47 5.34 1.96
CA PHE A 93 3.04 5.01 2.01
C PHE A 93 2.29 5.78 3.10
N MET A 94 2.99 6.49 3.98
CA MET A 94 2.36 7.17 5.11
C MET A 94 1.74 8.52 4.73
N ALA A 95 0.49 8.72 5.13
CA ALA A 95 -0.21 9.97 4.86
C ALA A 95 0.44 11.18 5.57
N PRO A 96 0.41 12.39 4.98
CA PRO A 96 1.04 13.58 5.55
C PRO A 96 0.54 13.95 6.95
N GLU A 97 -0.70 13.65 7.29
CA GLU A 97 -1.26 13.87 8.62
C GLU A 97 -0.61 12.95 9.67
N ILE A 98 -0.30 11.70 9.30
CA ILE A 98 0.34 10.71 10.17
C ILE A 98 1.79 11.09 10.42
N LEU A 99 2.51 11.51 9.36
CA LEU A 99 3.87 12.02 9.47
C LEU A 99 3.96 13.29 10.34
N ARG A 100 2.86 14.05 10.48
CA ARG A 100 2.74 15.19 11.41
C ARG A 100 2.29 14.78 12.83
N GLY A 101 2.19 13.48 13.10
CA GLY A 101 1.79 12.95 14.41
C GLY A 101 0.30 13.07 14.72
N LYS A 102 -0.56 13.23 13.70
CA LYS A 102 -2.01 13.10 13.88
C LYS A 102 -2.41 11.63 13.90
N SER A 103 -3.64 11.37 14.35
CA SER A 103 -4.18 10.02 14.45
C SER A 103 -4.40 9.36 13.08
N TYR A 104 -4.22 8.04 13.03
CA TYR A 104 -4.65 7.21 11.91
C TYR A 104 -6.15 7.30 11.70
N THR A 105 -6.55 7.30 10.43
CA THR A 105 -7.95 7.31 9.99
C THR A 105 -8.11 6.36 8.81
N PRO A 106 -9.34 5.99 8.43
CA PRO A 106 -9.54 5.28 7.16
C PRO A 106 -8.91 6.02 5.97
N ALA A 107 -8.91 7.37 5.96
CA ALA A 107 -8.30 8.17 4.91
C ALA A 107 -6.77 7.99 4.82
N SER A 108 -6.08 7.70 5.93
CA SER A 108 -4.64 7.42 5.87
C SER A 108 -4.32 6.08 5.20
N ASP A 109 -5.17 5.06 5.36
CA ASP A 109 -5.03 3.82 4.58
C ASP A 109 -5.29 4.09 3.08
N ILE A 110 -6.26 4.95 2.74
CA ILE A 110 -6.55 5.34 1.35
C ILE A 110 -5.38 6.08 0.71
N TYR A 111 -4.69 6.98 1.45
CA TYR A 111 -3.44 7.57 0.97
C TYR A 111 -2.41 6.48 0.64
N SER A 112 -2.27 5.50 1.53
CA SER A 112 -1.34 4.40 1.33
C SER A 112 -1.69 3.57 0.08
N PHE A 113 -2.98 3.29 -0.13
CA PHE A 113 -3.47 2.65 -1.35
C PHE A 113 -3.15 3.44 -2.61
N SER A 114 -3.20 4.78 -2.57
CA SER A 114 -2.83 5.61 -3.72
C SER A 114 -1.35 5.46 -4.12
N MET A 115 -0.47 5.19 -3.16
CA MET A 115 0.94 4.91 -3.43
C MET A 115 1.12 3.55 -4.11
N ILE A 116 0.34 2.53 -3.72
CA ILE A 116 0.30 1.23 -4.41
C ILE A 116 -0.23 1.39 -5.85
N MET A 117 -1.28 2.20 -6.05
CA MET A 117 -1.77 2.53 -7.40
C MET A 117 -0.68 3.20 -8.23
N TRP A 118 0.09 4.11 -7.63
CA TRP A 118 1.20 4.76 -8.31
C TRP A 118 2.27 3.75 -8.72
N GLU A 119 2.66 2.80 -7.87
CA GLU A 119 3.60 1.72 -8.23
C GLU A 119 3.13 0.90 -9.44
N PHE A 120 1.82 0.66 -9.57
CA PHE A 120 1.26 -0.06 -10.72
C PHE A 120 1.43 0.70 -12.03
N THR A 121 1.44 2.03 -11.95
CA THR A 121 1.61 2.93 -13.10
C THR A 121 3.08 3.17 -13.44
N SER A 122 3.93 3.37 -12.42
CA SER A 122 5.33 3.78 -12.57
C SER A 122 6.26 2.59 -12.75
N GLY A 123 5.87 1.44 -12.18
CA GLY A 123 6.67 0.25 -12.13
C GLY A 123 7.89 0.31 -11.21
N VAL A 124 7.94 1.31 -10.33
CA VAL A 124 9.00 1.45 -9.33
C VAL A 124 8.39 1.81 -7.98
N PRO A 125 9.08 1.54 -6.85
CA PRO A 125 8.61 1.96 -5.53
C PRO A 125 8.47 3.50 -5.40
N PRO A 126 7.52 4.02 -4.59
CA PRO A 126 7.36 5.46 -4.42
C PRO A 126 8.60 6.05 -3.77
N PHE A 127 9.09 7.16 -4.32
CA PHE A 127 10.32 7.81 -3.87
C PHE A 127 11.56 6.87 -3.88
N ASN A 128 11.66 5.95 -4.85
CA ASN A 128 12.79 5.01 -4.98
C ASN A 128 14.16 5.70 -5.15
N ASN A 129 14.19 6.97 -5.54
CA ASN A 129 15.41 7.78 -5.68
C ASN A 129 15.79 8.56 -4.41
N LYS A 130 15.10 8.35 -3.28
CA LYS A 130 15.34 9.07 -2.01
C LYS A 130 15.51 8.11 -0.84
N ALA A 131 16.28 8.54 0.14
CA ALA A 131 16.32 7.87 1.43
C ALA A 131 14.95 7.98 2.12
N HIS A 132 14.47 6.88 2.68
CA HIS A 132 13.20 6.85 3.43
C HIS A 132 13.45 7.30 4.86
N ASP A 133 13.67 8.59 5.04
CA ASP A 133 14.07 9.20 6.30
C ASP A 133 13.20 10.42 6.69
N ILE A 134 13.63 11.17 7.70
CA ILE A 134 12.93 12.36 8.18
C ILE A 134 12.88 13.47 7.12
N HIS A 135 13.87 13.56 6.21
CA HIS A 135 13.85 14.55 5.15
C HIS A 135 12.73 14.25 4.15
N LEU A 136 12.59 12.99 3.74
CA LEU A 136 11.46 12.57 2.90
C LEU A 136 10.12 12.83 3.61
N SER A 137 10.03 12.50 4.89
CA SER A 137 8.83 12.74 5.71
C SER A 137 8.42 14.22 5.70
N ILE A 138 9.37 15.13 5.87
CA ILE A 138 9.15 16.58 5.83
C ILE A 138 8.70 17.02 4.43
N SER A 139 9.32 16.50 3.37
CA SER A 139 8.95 16.83 2.00
C SER A 139 7.53 16.39 1.64
N ILE A 140 7.12 15.16 2.01
CA ILE A 140 5.75 14.67 1.83
C ILE A 140 4.76 15.61 2.55
N CYS A 141 5.11 16.05 3.77
CA CYS A 141 4.35 17.04 4.54
C CYS A 141 4.30 18.43 3.87
N LYS A 142 5.26 18.78 3.01
CA LYS A 142 5.25 20.02 2.22
C LYS A 142 4.51 19.87 0.88
N GLY A 143 4.00 18.68 0.58
CA GLY A 143 3.23 18.42 -0.64
C GLY A 143 4.01 17.68 -1.73
N GLU A 144 5.25 17.24 -1.46
CA GLU A 144 5.99 16.42 -2.42
C GLU A 144 5.24 15.12 -2.71
N ARG A 145 5.19 14.73 -3.98
CA ARG A 145 4.59 13.48 -4.46
C ARG A 145 5.58 12.79 -5.40
N PRO A 146 5.48 11.46 -5.56
CA PRO A 146 6.27 10.76 -6.57
C PRO A 146 6.04 11.36 -7.96
N GLU A 147 7.08 11.41 -8.78
CA GLU A 147 7.02 11.98 -10.13
C GLU A 147 6.05 11.17 -11.00
N ILE A 148 5.30 11.85 -11.86
CA ILE A 148 4.49 11.16 -12.86
C ILE A 148 5.45 10.67 -13.93
N ILE A 149 5.59 9.35 -14.06
CA ILE A 149 6.36 8.76 -15.15
C ILE A 149 5.49 8.83 -16.40
N GLU A 150 5.91 9.61 -17.39
CA GLU A 150 5.31 9.53 -18.71
C GLU A 150 5.56 8.13 -19.26
N ILE A 151 4.48 7.37 -19.42
CA ILE A 151 4.53 6.13 -20.18
C ILE A 151 4.77 6.58 -21.62
N LEU A 152 6.03 6.55 -22.06
CA LEU A 152 6.34 6.66 -23.48
C LEU A 152 5.48 5.59 -24.16
N HIS A 153 4.52 6.04 -24.97
CA HIS A 153 3.63 5.22 -25.77
C HIS A 153 4.37 4.43 -26.88
N ASP A 154 5.68 4.26 -26.73
CA ASP A 154 6.50 3.56 -27.69
C ASP A 154 6.54 2.09 -27.33
N VAL A 155 6.08 1.30 -28.31
CA VAL A 155 6.07 -0.17 -28.39
C VAL A 155 4.87 -0.88 -27.76
N MET A 156 3.69 -0.66 -28.37
CA MET A 156 2.84 -1.80 -28.78
C MET A 156 3.17 -2.19 -30.22
#